data_AF-A0A6G9ZBE2-F1
#
_entry.id   AF-A0A6G9ZBE2-F1
#
_cell.length_a   1.000
_cell.length_b   1.000
_cell.length_c   1.000
_cell.angle_alpha   90.00
_cell.angle_beta   90.00
_cell.angle_gamma   90.00
#
_symmetry.space_group_name_H-M   'P 1'
#
loop_
_entity.id
_entity.type
_entity.pdbx_description
1 polymer ?
#
loop_
_entity_poly.entity_id
_entity_poly.type
_entity_poly.pdbx_seq_one_letter_code
_entity_poly.pdbx_strand_id
1 'polypeptide(L)'
;MVTYSEFPASLLTERLRLRPWLPSDAEEHRALWVERDPRALRRIDAAGRPTVEEMRGWAVANPLGPDRGLGLLVIERRDNGEFIGYCGLIVGQGSYDEPEIAYELAKHRLANRPETPHAARWPIAQIGWAT
;
A
#
# COMPACT_ATOMS: atom_id res chain seq x y z
N MET A 1 -31.37 4.38 7.15
CA MET A 1 -30.05 4.53 6.48
C MET A 1 -28.98 4.17 7.49
N VAL A 2 -28.04 3.31 7.12
CA VAL A 2 -26.85 3.04 7.95
C VAL A 2 -25.96 4.27 7.86
N THR A 3 -25.59 4.83 9.01
CA THR A 3 -24.63 5.93 9.09
C THR A 3 -23.25 5.32 9.32
N TYR A 4 -22.36 5.44 8.34
CA TYR A 4 -20.97 5.02 8.48
C TYR A 4 -20.16 6.13 9.15
N SER A 5 -19.36 5.78 10.16
CA SER A 5 -18.38 6.69 10.76
C SER A 5 -17.18 6.84 9.83
N GLU A 6 -16.49 7.99 9.89
CA GLU A 6 -15.25 8.20 9.13
C GLU A 6 -14.23 7.09 9.45
N PHE A 7 -13.57 6.61 8.41
CA PHE A 7 -12.50 5.64 8.57
C PHE A 7 -11.34 6.32 9.34
N PRO A 8 -10.86 5.73 10.44
CA PRO A 8 -9.86 6.38 11.26
C PRO A 8 -8.55 6.50 10.49
N ALA A 9 -7.85 7.63 10.66
CA ALA A 9 -6.56 7.89 10.01
C ALA A 9 -5.47 6.88 10.38
N SER A 10 -5.65 6.13 11.48
CA SER A 10 -4.81 4.98 11.81
C SER A 10 -5.64 3.85 12.42
N LEU A 11 -5.23 2.61 12.14
CA LEU A 11 -5.82 1.41 12.68
C LEU A 11 -4.78 0.59 13.42
N LEU A 12 -5.18 0.00 14.53
CA LEU A 12 -4.34 -0.89 15.31
C LEU A 12 -4.99 -2.27 15.37
N THR A 13 -4.15 -3.28 15.17
CA THR A 13 -4.50 -4.67 15.42
C THR A 13 -3.56 -5.22 16.50
N GLU A 14 -3.68 -6.50 16.80
CA GLU A 14 -2.73 -7.18 17.66
C GLU A 14 -1.29 -7.09 17.12
N ARG A 15 -1.09 -7.23 15.80
CA ARG A 15 0.23 -7.39 15.19
C ARG A 15 0.68 -6.23 14.31
N LEU A 16 -0.26 -5.44 13.81
CA LEU A 16 -0.04 -4.42 12.78
C LEU A 16 -0.59 -3.06 13.22
N ARG A 17 0.09 -2.01 12.76
CA ARG A 17 -0.41 -0.64 12.75
C ARG A 17 -0.53 -0.18 11.31
N LEU A 18 -1.68 0.37 10.96
CA LEU A 18 -1.89 1.09 9.71
C LEU A 18 -1.83 2.58 10.04
N ARG A 19 -0.99 3.32 9.33
CA ARG A 19 -0.78 4.75 9.57
C ARG A 19 -0.68 5.54 8.26
N PRO A 20 -0.87 6.86 8.29
CA PRO A 20 -0.61 7.70 7.13
C PRO A 20 0.86 7.58 6.69
N TRP A 21 1.07 7.86 5.40
CA TRP A 21 2.40 7.95 4.83
C TRP A 21 3.17 9.11 5.44
N LEU A 22 4.46 8.89 5.65
CA LEU A 22 5.43 9.90 6.04
C LEU A 22 6.43 10.09 4.90
N PRO A 23 7.02 11.28 4.77
CA PRO A 23 8.07 11.51 3.78
C PRO A 23 9.25 10.53 3.94
N SER A 24 9.52 10.07 5.16
CA SER A 24 10.57 9.09 5.47
C SER A 24 10.32 7.70 4.86
N ASP A 25 9.09 7.37 4.48
CA ASP A 25 8.75 6.06 3.91
C ASP A 25 9.13 5.94 2.43
N ALA A 26 9.66 7.00 1.81
CA ALA A 26 9.93 7.06 0.38
C ALA A 26 10.89 5.97 -0.12
N GLU A 27 11.92 5.64 0.67
CA GLU A 27 12.88 4.59 0.33
C GLU A 27 12.24 3.21 0.34
N GLU A 28 11.46 2.91 1.39
CA GLU A 28 10.71 1.65 1.53
C GLU A 28 9.63 1.51 0.45
N HIS A 29 8.91 2.59 0.14
CA HIS A 29 7.96 2.62 -0.96
C HIS A 29 8.64 2.30 -2.29
N ARG A 30 9.80 2.91 -2.54
CA ARG A 30 10.55 2.63 -3.76
C ARG A 30 11.08 1.21 -3.80
N ALA A 31 11.50 0.64 -2.67
CA ALA A 31 11.93 -0.76 -2.57
C ALA A 31 10.82 -1.73 -3.01
N LEU A 32 9.55 -1.48 -2.60
CA LEU A 32 8.41 -2.25 -3.11
C LEU A 32 8.34 -2.25 -4.64
N TRP A 33 8.52 -1.10 -5.28
CA TRP A 33 8.49 -0.99 -6.74
C TRP A 33 9.64 -1.72 -7.44
N VAL A 34 10.79 -1.86 -6.78
CA VAL A 34 11.91 -2.68 -7.28
C VAL A 34 11.54 -4.17 -7.27
N GLU A 35 10.81 -4.61 -6.25
CA GLU A 35 10.38 -6.02 -6.08
C GLU A 35 9.17 -6.42 -6.93
N ARG A 36 8.47 -5.45 -7.54
CA ARG A 36 7.25 -5.71 -8.32
C ARG A 36 7.45 -6.75 -9.42
N ASP A 37 6.39 -7.51 -9.68
CA ASP A 37 6.38 -8.44 -10.81
C ASP A 37 6.68 -7.68 -12.11
N PRO A 38 7.45 -8.27 -13.03
CA PRO A 38 7.75 -7.62 -14.30
C PRO A 38 6.52 -7.20 -15.12
N ARG A 39 5.37 -7.85 -14.91
CA ARG A 39 4.10 -7.54 -15.57
C ARG A 39 3.30 -6.42 -14.89
N ALA A 40 3.78 -5.87 -13.78
CA ALA A 40 3.13 -4.75 -13.12
C ALA A 40 3.01 -3.55 -14.07
N LEU A 41 1.84 -2.89 -14.07
CA LEU A 41 1.58 -1.72 -14.91
C LEU A 41 2.45 -0.51 -14.52
N ARG A 42 2.70 -0.34 -13.21
CA ARG A 42 3.50 0.76 -12.66
C ARG A 42 4.83 0.23 -12.13
N ARG A 43 5.94 0.62 -12.75
CA ARG A 43 7.29 0.13 -12.45
C ARG A 43 8.30 1.25 -12.51
N ILE A 44 9.48 0.96 -11.96
CA ILE A 44 10.65 1.79 -12.19
C ILE A 44 11.07 1.63 -13.65
N ASP A 45 11.12 2.74 -14.38
CA ASP A 45 11.50 2.75 -15.80
C ASP A 45 13.03 2.65 -16.00
N ALA A 46 13.45 2.62 -17.27
CA ALA A 46 14.87 2.53 -17.62
C ALA A 46 15.69 3.76 -17.16
N ALA A 47 15.04 4.89 -16.91
CA ALA A 47 15.67 6.09 -16.36
C ALA A 47 15.72 6.09 -14.82
N GLY A 48 15.23 5.01 -14.18
CA GLY A 48 15.23 4.87 -12.73
C GLY A 48 14.07 5.58 -12.03
N ARG A 49 13.05 6.03 -12.78
CA ARG A 49 11.88 6.73 -12.24
C ARG A 49 10.73 5.78 -11.90
N PRO A 50 9.98 6.01 -10.81
CA PRO A 50 10.13 7.13 -9.89
C PRO A 50 11.39 7.03 -9.02
N THR A 51 12.04 8.17 -8.85
CA THR A 51 13.14 8.39 -7.90
C THR A 51 12.61 8.40 -6.46
N VAL A 52 13.51 8.26 -5.49
CA VAL A 52 13.12 8.36 -4.06
C VAL A 52 12.49 9.72 -3.77
N GLU A 53 12.96 10.79 -4.39
CA GLU A 53 12.40 12.13 -4.16
C GLU A 53 11.01 12.29 -4.78
N GLU A 54 10.76 11.70 -5.96
CA GLU A 54 9.41 11.63 -6.52
C GLU A 54 8.46 10.81 -5.61
N MET A 55 8.94 9.72 -5.01
CA MET A 55 8.18 8.97 -4.00
C MET A 55 7.90 9.79 -2.75
N ARG A 56 8.87 10.58 -2.29
CA ARG A 56 8.73 11.47 -1.14
C ARG A 56 7.68 12.55 -1.41
N GLY A 57 7.75 13.17 -2.58
CA GLY A 57 6.75 14.14 -3.03
C GLY A 57 5.35 13.53 -3.09
N TRP A 58 5.22 12.29 -3.57
CA TRP A 58 3.95 11.56 -3.55
C TRP A 58 3.44 11.30 -2.12
N ALA A 59 4.31 10.92 -1.19
CA ALA A 59 3.93 10.70 0.20
C ALA A 59 3.49 12.00 0.90
N VAL A 60 4.18 13.12 0.64
CA VAL A 60 3.81 14.46 1.13
C VAL A 60 2.47 14.92 0.55
N ALA A 61 2.22 14.65 -0.73
CA ALA A 61 0.96 14.97 -1.39
C ALA A 61 -0.24 14.22 -0.80
N ASN A 62 0.01 13.24 0.08
CA ASN A 62 -0.94 12.45 0.85
C ASN A 62 -1.86 11.60 -0.05
N PRO A 63 -1.64 10.27 -0.14
CA PRO A 63 -2.54 9.39 -0.88
C PRO A 63 -3.88 9.16 -0.21
N LEU A 64 -4.14 9.72 0.99
CA LEU A 64 -5.49 10.04 1.41
C LEU A 64 -5.92 11.24 0.56
N GLY A 65 -6.47 10.96 -0.63
CA GLY A 65 -6.92 11.98 -1.56
C GLY A 65 -7.92 12.97 -0.92
N PRO A 66 -8.38 13.98 -1.66
CA PRO A 66 -9.37 14.95 -1.17
C PRO A 66 -10.68 14.30 -0.69
N ASP A 67 -10.90 13.02 -1.03
CA ASP A 67 -12.09 12.25 -0.73
C ASP A 67 -11.97 11.54 0.62
N ARG A 68 -12.80 11.98 1.57
CA ARG A 68 -12.81 11.48 2.96
C ARG A 68 -12.92 9.95 3.00
N GLY A 69 -12.06 9.29 3.78
CA GLY A 69 -12.11 7.85 4.02
C GLY A 69 -11.48 6.96 2.95
N LEU A 70 -11.01 7.53 1.82
CA LEU A 70 -10.19 6.82 0.84
C LEU A 70 -8.71 7.20 0.99
N GLY A 71 -7.85 6.22 0.74
CA GLY A 71 -6.42 6.39 0.56
C GLY A 71 -5.59 5.24 1.10
N LEU A 72 -4.31 5.28 0.74
CA LEU A 72 -3.34 4.25 1.12
C LEU A 72 -2.72 4.56 2.48
N LEU A 73 -2.67 3.56 3.34
CA LEU A 73 -1.99 3.60 4.63
C LEU A 73 -0.79 2.66 4.60
N VAL A 74 0.30 3.11 5.21
CA VAL A 74 1.46 2.27 5.49
C VAL A 74 1.07 1.22 6.51
N ILE A 75 1.47 -0.02 6.25
CA ILE A 75 1.37 -1.12 7.20
C ILE A 75 2.75 -1.28 7.86
N GLU A 76 2.78 -1.16 9.17
CA GLU A 76 3.96 -1.44 9.99
C GLU A 76 3.67 -2.54 11.02
N ARG A 77 4.70 -3.29 11.40
CA ARG A 77 4.62 -4.21 12.54
C ARG A 77 4.53 -3.40 13.83
N ARG A 78 3.61 -3.81 14.71
CA ARG A 78 3.31 -3.04 15.93
C ARG A 78 4.44 -3.06 16.97
N ASP A 79 5.19 -4.15 17.04
CA ASP A 79 6.22 -4.38 18.06
C ASP A 79 7.54 -3.62 17.78
N ASN A 80 7.91 -3.44 16.51
CA ASN A 80 9.18 -2.82 16.12
C ASN A 80 9.05 -1.65 15.14
N GLY A 81 7.84 -1.33 14.65
CA GLY A 81 7.61 -0.26 13.67
C GLY A 81 8.15 -0.57 12.26
N GLU A 82 8.48 -1.83 11.97
CA GLU A 82 9.01 -2.23 10.67
C GLU A 82 7.97 -2.04 9.57
N PHE A 83 8.34 -1.33 8.51
CA PHE A 83 7.53 -1.20 7.30
C PHE A 83 7.38 -2.56 6.60
N ILE A 84 6.14 -2.99 6.35
CA ILE A 84 5.88 -4.25 5.65
C ILE A 84 5.12 -4.08 4.33
N GLY A 85 4.60 -2.88 4.07
CA GLY A 85 3.84 -2.60 2.87
C GLY A 85 2.84 -1.46 3.05
N TYR A 86 1.82 -1.45 2.21
CA TYR A 86 0.68 -0.54 2.34
C TYR A 86 -0.62 -1.21 1.96
N CYS A 87 -1.74 -0.67 2.43
CA CYS A 87 -3.07 -1.01 1.95
C CYS A 87 -4.04 0.16 2.09
N GLY A 88 -5.12 0.15 1.33
CA GLY A 88 -6.18 1.11 1.50
C GLY A 88 -7.24 0.99 0.41
N LEU A 89 -8.18 1.93 0.46
CA LEU A 89 -9.22 2.07 -0.55
C LEU A 89 -8.86 3.21 -1.50
N ILE A 90 -9.05 3.01 -2.79
CA ILE A 90 -8.84 4.02 -3.83
C ILE A 90 -10.04 4.02 -4.77
N VAL A 91 -10.30 5.11 -5.47
CA VAL A 91 -11.34 5.10 -6.52
C VAL A 91 -10.94 4.17 -7.67
N GLY A 92 -9.65 4.18 -8.06
CA GLY A 92 -9.15 3.31 -9.12
C GLY A 92 -9.84 3.59 -10.45
N GLN A 93 -10.45 2.55 -11.04
CA GLN A 93 -11.34 2.61 -12.20
C GLN A 93 -12.83 2.59 -11.80
N GLY A 94 -13.14 2.43 -10.51
CA GLY A 94 -14.49 2.45 -9.96
C GLY A 94 -14.98 3.84 -9.60
N SER A 95 -15.74 3.93 -8.51
CA SER A 95 -16.32 5.18 -8.00
C SER A 95 -16.05 5.34 -6.50
N TYR A 96 -16.46 6.48 -5.93
CA TYR A 96 -16.38 6.67 -4.48
C TYR A 96 -17.29 5.68 -3.73
N ASP A 97 -18.47 5.37 -4.28
CA ASP A 97 -19.43 4.42 -3.70
C ASP A 97 -19.01 2.96 -3.93
N GLU A 98 -18.14 2.73 -4.92
CA GLU A 98 -17.57 1.42 -5.26
C GLU A 98 -16.04 1.50 -5.35
N PRO A 99 -15.34 1.69 -4.21
CA PRO A 99 -13.90 1.86 -4.21
C PRO A 99 -13.18 0.52 -4.42
N GLU A 100 -12.01 0.59 -5.05
CA GLU A 100 -11.09 -0.53 -5.17
C GLU A 100 -10.22 -0.67 -3.91
N ILE A 101 -9.96 -1.90 -3.50
CA ILE A 101 -8.91 -2.19 -2.52
C ILE A 101 -7.56 -2.30 -3.23
N ALA A 102 -6.57 -1.56 -2.73
CA ALA A 102 -5.21 -1.62 -3.19
C ALA A 102 -4.29 -2.01 -2.04
N TYR A 103 -3.37 -2.95 -2.27
CA TYR A 103 -2.38 -3.35 -1.30
C TYR A 103 -1.10 -3.86 -1.96
N GLU A 104 0.01 -3.72 -1.26
CA GLU A 104 1.29 -4.27 -1.65
C GLU A 104 2.12 -4.58 -0.41
N LEU A 105 2.76 -5.75 -0.39
CA LEU A 105 3.60 -6.21 0.72
C LEU A 105 5.01 -6.50 0.23
N ALA A 106 6.01 -6.13 1.03
CA ALA A 106 7.40 -6.33 0.68
C ALA A 106 7.76 -7.82 0.74
N LYS A 107 8.20 -8.40 -0.38
CA LYS A 107 8.45 -9.85 -0.52
C LYS A 107 9.57 -10.31 0.39
N HIS A 108 10.63 -9.52 0.48
CA HIS A 108 11.79 -9.85 1.31
C HIS A 108 11.51 -9.75 2.82
N ARG A 109 10.45 -9.07 3.24
CA ARG A 109 9.98 -9.05 4.64
C ARG A 109 9.09 -10.26 4.96
N LEU A 110 8.48 -10.86 3.93
CA LEU A 110 7.66 -12.07 4.07
C LEU A 110 8.51 -13.36 4.08
N ALA A 111 9.68 -13.36 3.42
CA ALA A 111 10.54 -14.54 3.26
C ALA A 111 11.23 -15.02 4.55
N ASN A 112 11.32 -14.20 5.60
CA ASN A 112 11.94 -14.56 6.89
C ASN A 112 10.98 -15.29 7.84
N ARG A 113 10.01 -16.02 7.31
CA ARG A 113 9.01 -16.80 8.09
C ARG A 113 9.24 -18.30 7.85
N PRO A 114 9.60 -19.11 8.86
CA PRO A 114 9.71 -20.56 8.71
C PRO A 114 8.36 -21.31 8.58
N GLU A 115 7.23 -20.63 8.45
CA GLU A 115 5.90 -21.27 8.35
C GLU A 115 5.07 -20.89 7.12
N THR A 116 5.61 -20.99 5.89
CA THR A 116 4.77 -21.16 4.69
C THR A 116 5.55 -21.81 3.52
N PRO A 117 5.32 -23.10 3.18
CA PRO A 117 5.91 -23.73 1.98
C PRO A 117 5.31 -23.23 0.66
N HIS A 118 4.27 -22.40 0.70
CA HIS A 118 3.77 -21.69 -0.48
C HIS A 118 4.26 -20.24 -0.41
N ALA A 119 5.46 -20.01 -0.92
CA ALA A 119 5.91 -18.67 -1.31
C ALA A 119 4.90 -18.12 -2.31
N ALA A 120 3.95 -17.35 -1.79
CA ALA A 120 2.83 -16.87 -2.55
C ALA A 120 3.34 -15.87 -3.60
N ARG A 121 3.29 -16.32 -4.85
CA ARG A 121 3.14 -15.42 -6.00
C ARG A 121 1.85 -14.64 -5.80
N TRP A 122 1.94 -13.47 -5.18
CA TRP A 122 0.88 -12.48 -5.28
C TRP A 122 1.29 -11.47 -6.36
N PRO A 123 0.73 -11.57 -7.58
CA PRO A 123 0.68 -10.39 -8.43
C PRO A 123 -0.08 -9.30 -7.66
N ILE A 124 0.16 -8.05 -8.04
CA ILE A 124 -0.70 -6.92 -7.68
C ILE A 124 -2.15 -7.37 -7.91
N ALA A 125 -2.89 -7.67 -6.83
CA ALA A 125 -4.30 -7.96 -6.95
C ALA A 125 -5.00 -6.60 -7.00
N GLN A 126 -5.19 -6.09 -8.21
CA GLN A 126 -6.35 -5.27 -8.49
C GLN A 126 -7.55 -6.18 -8.26
N ILE A 127 -8.20 -6.10 -7.10
CA ILE A 127 -9.54 -6.68 -6.94
C ILE A 127 -10.49 -5.68 -7.59
N GLY A 128 -10.51 -5.69 -8.92
CA GLY A 128 -11.64 -5.18 -9.69
C GLY A 128 -12.71 -6.25 -9.65
N TRP A 129 -13.83 -5.96 -8.98
CA TRP A 129 -15.00 -6.80 -9.14
C TRP A 129 -15.53 -6.57 -10.55
N ALA A 130 -15.51 -7.62 -11.36
CA ALA A 130 -16.27 -7.66 -12.59
C ALA A 130 -17.74 -7.85 -12.23
N THR A 131 -18.57 -6.89 -12.63
CA THR A 131 -19.92 -7.13 -13.16
C THR A 131 -20.20 -6.11 -14.24
#